data_AF-A0A535S278-F1
#
_entry.id   AF-A0A535S278-F1
#
_cell.length_a   1.000
_cell.length_b   1.000
_cell.length_c   1.000
_cell.angle_alpha   90.00
_cell.angle_beta   90.00
_cell.angle_gamma   90.00
#
_symmetry.space_group_name_H-M   'P 1'
#
loop_
_entity.id
_entity.type
_entity.pdbx_description
1 polymer ?
#
loop_
_entity_poly.entity_id
_entity_poly.type
_entity_poly.pdbx_seq_one_letter_code
_entity_poly.pdbx_strand_id
1 'polypeptide(L)' 'PTSMETPNWETDRTVTPSPHHPIGAKGVGESPTVGAPQAIANAVVDALAHLGVRHIDIPITPWKVWSILKEKGVTDD' A
#
# COMPACT_ATOMS: atom_id res chain seq x y z
N PRO A 1 -10.31 -7.82 -6.65
CA PRO A 1 -9.51 -9.07 -6.57
C PRO A 1 -10.46 -10.23 -6.25
N THR A 2 -10.14 -11.44 -6.67
CA THR A 2 -10.84 -12.65 -6.18
C THR A 2 -10.27 -13.07 -4.83
N SER A 3 -10.74 -14.19 -4.28
CA SER A 3 -10.16 -14.78 -3.07
C SER A 3 -8.70 -15.22 -3.26
N MET A 4 -8.26 -15.46 -4.50
CA MET A 4 -6.91 -15.92 -4.78
C MET A 4 -5.86 -14.80 -4.73
N GLU A 5 -6.24 -13.56 -5.08
CA GLU A 5 -5.32 -12.41 -5.07
C GLU A 5 -5.38 -11.60 -3.78
N THR A 6 -6.44 -11.77 -2.98
CA THR A 6 -6.61 -11.02 -1.74
C THR A 6 -5.69 -11.61 -0.67
N PRO A 7 -4.78 -10.82 -0.07
CA PRO A 7 -3.91 -11.33 0.96
C PRO A 7 -4.69 -11.63 2.25
N ASN A 8 -4.09 -12.42 3.14
CA ASN A 8 -4.58 -12.54 4.51
C ASN A 8 -4.33 -11.22 5.24
N TRP A 9 -5.30 -10.78 6.04
CA TRP A 9 -5.23 -9.52 6.78
C TRP A 9 -4.97 -9.79 8.27
N GLU A 10 -3.99 -9.12 8.81
CA GLU A 10 -3.80 -8.99 10.26
C GLU A 10 -4.30 -7.62 10.70
N THR A 11 -5.06 -7.58 11.80
CA THR A 11 -5.65 -6.33 12.32
C THR A 11 -5.26 -6.14 13.77
N ASP A 12 -4.97 -4.89 14.15
CA ASP A 12 -4.75 -4.49 15.53
C ASP A 12 -5.45 -3.16 15.81
N ARG A 13 -5.53 -2.76 17.08
CA ARG A 13 -6.15 -1.50 17.50
C ARG A 13 -5.59 -0.96 18.81
N THR A 14 -5.65 0.36 18.92
CA THR A 14 -5.55 1.09 20.18
C THR A 14 -6.82 1.89 20.41
N VAL A 15 -7.01 2.43 21.61
CA VAL A 15 -8.22 3.21 21.95
C VAL A 15 -7.82 4.62 22.37
N THR A 16 -8.19 5.60 21.56
CA THR A 16 -8.06 7.03 21.87
C THR A 16 -9.41 7.69 21.59
N PRO A 17 -10.28 7.83 22.61
CA PRO A 17 -11.65 8.33 22.43
C PRO A 17 -11.70 9.72 21.80
N SER A 18 -12.79 10.03 21.08
CA SER A 18 -13.12 11.40 20.71
C SER A 18 -13.62 12.16 21.94
N PRO A 19 -12.96 13.24 22.40
CA PRO A 19 -13.37 13.93 23.62
C PRO A 19 -14.71 14.68 23.49
N HIS A 20 -15.23 14.84 22.28
CA HIS A 20 -16.44 15.63 21.99
C HIS A 20 -17.62 14.78 21.50
N HIS A 21 -17.40 13.50 21.19
CA HIS A 21 -18.49 12.62 20.74
C HIS A 21 -19.17 11.99 21.97
N PRO A 22 -20.52 11.95 22.07
CA PRO A 22 -21.24 11.53 23.28
C PRO A 22 -20.83 10.17 23.87
N ILE A 23 -20.32 9.27 23.03
CA ILE A 23 -19.85 7.93 23.41
C ILE A 23 -18.36 7.70 23.12
N GLY A 24 -17.60 8.74 22.78
CA GLY A 24 -16.17 8.65 22.49
C GLY A 24 -15.79 7.96 21.17
N ALA A 25 -16.76 7.53 20.36
CA ALA A 25 -16.53 6.86 19.08
C ALA A 25 -15.94 7.77 17.99
N LYS A 26 -15.23 7.15 17.05
CA LYS A 26 -14.69 7.76 15.81
C LYS A 26 -15.11 6.90 14.61
N GLY A 27 -15.29 7.52 13.45
CA GLY A 27 -15.51 6.79 12.19
C GLY A 27 -14.26 6.05 11.75
N VAL A 28 -14.44 4.86 11.16
CA VAL A 28 -13.31 3.99 10.73
C VAL A 28 -13.53 3.30 9.38
N GLY A 29 -14.75 3.33 8.83
CA GLY A 29 -15.10 2.54 7.62
C GLY A 29 -14.22 2.82 6.40
N GLU A 30 -13.72 4.05 6.28
CA GLU A 30 -12.85 4.46 5.17
C GLU A 30 -11.36 4.41 5.51
N SER A 31 -10.99 4.27 6.80
CA SER A 31 -9.60 4.21 7.24
C SER A 31 -8.75 3.19 6.47
N PRO A 32 -9.19 1.92 6.25
CA PRO A 32 -8.39 0.97 5.48
C PRO A 32 -8.29 1.36 4.00
N THR A 33 -9.36 1.88 3.39
CA THR A 33 -9.34 2.36 2.00
C THR A 33 -8.41 3.55 1.81
N VAL A 34 -8.28 4.40 2.84
CA VAL A 34 -7.40 5.58 2.84
C VAL A 34 -5.95 5.21 3.09
N GLY A 35 -5.65 4.19 3.90
CA GLY A 35 -4.27 3.84 4.29
C GLY A 35 -3.63 2.72 3.45
N ALA A 36 -4.40 1.72 3.05
CA ALA A 36 -3.88 0.52 2.38
C ALA A 36 -3.21 0.78 1.02
N PRO A 37 -3.78 1.61 0.11
CA PRO A 37 -3.14 1.88 -1.18
C PRO A 37 -1.72 2.47 -1.05
N GLN A 38 -1.52 3.35 -0.08
CA GLN A 38 -0.25 4.02 0.19
C GLN A 38 0.74 3.07 0.87
N ALA A 39 0.27 2.24 1.80
CA ALA A 39 1.11 1.21 2.40
C ALA A 39 1.67 0.26 1.32
N ILE A 40 0.82 -0.19 0.39
CA ILE A 40 1.24 -1.07 -0.72
C ILE A 40 2.17 -0.33 -1.68
N ALA A 41 1.83 0.89 -2.10
CA ALA A 41 2.66 1.66 -3.03
C ALA A 41 4.05 1.96 -2.44
N ASN A 42 4.11 2.34 -1.17
CA ASN A 42 5.37 2.60 -0.48
C ASN A 42 6.21 1.33 -0.35
N ALA A 43 5.60 0.16 -0.10
CA ALA A 43 6.32 -1.10 -0.04
C ALA A 43 6.98 -1.46 -1.38
N VAL A 44 6.30 -1.21 -2.51
CA VAL A 44 6.89 -1.43 -3.85
C VAL A 44 8.01 -0.43 -4.14
N VAL A 45 7.81 0.85 -3.80
CA VAL A 45 8.86 1.88 -3.97
C VAL A 45 10.08 1.56 -3.12
N ASP A 46 9.89 1.16 -1.86
CA ASP A 46 10.96 0.79 -0.94
C ASP A 46 11.79 -0.39 -1.48
N ALA A 47 11.11 -1.43 -2.00
CA ALA A 47 11.78 -2.58 -2.62
C ALA A 47 12.70 -2.17 -3.80
N LEU A 48 12.33 -1.11 -4.54
CA LEU A 48 13.10 -0.61 -5.69
C LEU A 48 13.98 0.59 -5.36
N ALA A 49 13.98 1.08 -4.11
CA ALA A 49 14.67 2.30 -3.73
C ALA A 49 16.18 2.23 -3.96
N HIS A 50 16.78 1.04 -3.80
CA HIS A 50 18.19 0.79 -4.07
C HIS A 50 18.58 0.95 -5.55
N LEU A 51 17.60 0.93 -6.46
CA LEU A 51 17.77 1.21 -7.90
C LEU A 51 17.51 2.69 -8.26
N GLY A 52 17.34 3.55 -7.24
CA GLY A 52 17.06 4.97 -7.41
C GLY A 52 15.58 5.30 -7.68
N VAL A 53 14.67 4.34 -7.58
CA VAL A 53 13.22 4.58 -7.72
C VAL A 53 12.72 5.33 -6.50
N ARG A 54 12.00 6.44 -6.72
CA ARG A 54 11.44 7.29 -5.66
C ARG A 54 9.93 7.42 -5.69
N HIS A 55 9.30 7.04 -6.80
CA HIS A 55 7.87 7.15 -7.02
C HIS A 55 7.43 6.17 -8.11
N ILE A 56 6.19 5.66 -7.99
CA ILE A 56 5.53 4.84 -9.00
C ILE A 56 4.05 5.23 -9.00
N ASP A 57 3.51 5.57 -10.16
CA ASP A 57 2.09 5.86 -10.29
C ASP A 57 1.23 4.59 -10.13
N ILE A 58 0.12 4.71 -9.40
CA ILE A 58 -0.90 3.66 -9.34
C ILE A 58 -1.78 3.66 -10.62
N PRO A 59 -2.34 2.52 -11.05
CA PRO A 59 -2.21 1.19 -10.46
C PRO A 59 -0.82 0.57 -10.73
N ILE A 60 -0.30 -0.16 -9.76
CA ILE A 60 0.98 -0.88 -9.87
C ILE A 60 0.70 -2.27 -10.44
N THR A 61 0.80 -2.39 -11.76
CA THR A 61 0.65 -3.67 -12.45
C THR A 61 1.99 -4.42 -12.54
N PRO A 62 2.00 -5.75 -12.68
CA PRO A 62 3.24 -6.51 -12.88
C PRO A 62 4.08 -5.98 -14.05
N TRP A 63 3.44 -5.59 -15.15
CA TRP A 63 4.12 -5.01 -16.32
C TRP A 63 4.85 -3.69 -16.01
N LYS A 64 4.26 -2.83 -15.16
CA LYS A 64 4.88 -1.56 -14.77
C LYS A 64 6.13 -1.81 -13.94
N VAL A 65 6.08 -2.75 -12.99
CA VAL A 65 7.23 -3.16 -12.19
C VAL A 65 8.33 -3.78 -13.08
N TRP A 66 7.97 -4.69 -13.98
CA TRP A 66 8.91 -5.29 -14.92
C TRP A 66 9.59 -4.25 -15.82
N SER A 67 8.83 -3.30 -16.37
CA SER A 67 9.38 -2.22 -17.21
C SER A 67 10.41 -1.38 -16.46
N ILE A 68 10.16 -1.08 -15.18
CA ILE A 68 11.11 -0.37 -14.33
C ILE A 68 12.37 -1.20 -14.10
N LEU A 69 12.24 -2.49 -13.77
CA LEU A 69 13.38 -3.38 -13.57
C LEU A 69 14.25 -3.50 -14.83
N LYS A 70 13.62 -3.58 -16.00
CA LYS A 70 14.30 -3.57 -17.30
C LYS A 70 15.03 -2.24 -17.55
N GLU A 71 14.38 -1.10 -17.32
CA GLU A 71 15.01 0.23 -17.44
C GLU A 71 16.23 0.37 -16.51
N LYS A 72 16.16 -0.23 -15.31
CA LYS A 72 17.25 -0.24 -14.33
C LYS A 72 18.29 -1.34 -14.56
N GLY A 73 18.19 -2.11 -15.64
CA GLY A 73 19.18 -3.13 -16.02
C GLY A 73 19.23 -4.33 -15.08
N VAL A 74 18.12 -4.64 -14.40
CA VAL A 74 18.03 -5.78 -13.46
C VAL A 74 17.68 -7.10 -14.17
N THR A 75 17.03 -7.03 -15.32
CA THR A 75 16.57 -8.20 -16.09
C THR A 75 16.89 -8.04 -17.57
N ASP A 76 17.30 -9.14 -18.22
CA ASP A 76 17.50 -9.22 -19.67
C ASP A 76 16.16 -9.40 -20.43
N ASP A 77 16.23 -9.48 -21.77
CA ASP A 77 15.10 -9.81 -22.65
C ASP A 77 14.60 -11.26 -22.49
#